data_AF-A0A954Z811-F1
#
_entry.id   AF-A0A954Z811-F1
#
_cell.length_a   1.000
_cell.length_b   1.000
_cell.length_c   1.000
_cell.angle_alpha   90.00
_cell.angle_beta   90.00
_cell.angle_gamma   90.00
#
_symmetry.space_group_name_H-M   'P 1'
#
loop_
_entity.id
_entity.type
_entity.pdbx_description
1 polymer ?
#
loop_
_entity_poly.entity_id
_entity_poly.type
_entity_poly.pdbx_seq_one_letter_code
_entity_poly.pdbx_strand_id
1 'polypeptide(L)'
;MKTPLQPADGDHYQRPNQIWVCGLAEEGVACPHGPDARGRCPGTAQCHPVRDGDRWMCNRSALRGGPCSQGPDPDGRCPCVSQCRPARSLRHKRGRMAASLAAAACGALLMTLSANWRNEALAPGPLSVHHAQLLHPSRQTERCAACHEAGGKSAQAWLIGDDSPATPQHALCLKCHDQVIEPELALAAHTSRFWEKEATDSSAGRPRRDPRAPIACASCHREHQGSDHSLVAIDDDACQACHQTQFTNFALDHPAFDDWPYRRRTPIRFDHASHEGKHYVEAKRDFHCAECHAADESGARQTTLNFETSCAGCHDEKMQLSWAEGVELLALPELDVELLQESSPFGGPWPEAATGDFDG
;
A
#
# COMPACT_ATOMS: atom_id res chain seq x y z
N MET A 1 3.20 21.07 -69.36
CA MET A 1 2.21 21.85 -68.59
C MET A 1 1.80 21.02 -67.39
N LYS A 2 2.00 21.51 -66.15
CA LYS A 2 1.54 20.80 -64.95
C LYS A 2 0.04 21.03 -64.79
N THR A 3 -0.74 19.96 -64.81
CA THR A 3 -2.18 19.99 -64.52
C THR A 3 -2.42 20.69 -63.18
N PRO A 4 -3.37 21.65 -63.08
CA PRO A 4 -3.75 22.24 -61.80
C PRO A 4 -4.21 21.13 -60.86
N LEU A 5 -3.69 21.13 -59.62
CA LEU A 5 -4.16 20.23 -58.57
C LEU A 5 -5.68 20.39 -58.43
N GLN A 6 -6.43 19.33 -58.74
CA GLN A 6 -7.84 19.27 -58.40
C GLN A 6 -7.94 19.18 -56.87
N PRO A 7 -8.67 20.09 -56.20
CA PRO A 7 -8.84 20.01 -54.76
C PRO A 7 -9.74 18.82 -54.45
N ALA A 8 -9.15 17.74 -53.96
CA ALA A 8 -9.89 16.86 -53.08
C ALA A 8 -10.23 17.69 -51.83
N ASP A 9 -11.52 17.80 -51.51
CA ASP A 9 -12.11 18.29 -50.26
C ASP A 9 -11.19 19.13 -49.38
N GLY A 10 -11.30 20.47 -49.51
CA GLY A 10 -10.75 21.46 -48.59
C GLY A 10 -9.30 21.24 -48.17
N ASP A 11 -8.37 22.10 -48.60
CA ASP A 11 -6.99 22.05 -48.11
C ASP A 11 -6.93 22.24 -46.57
N HIS A 12 -7.10 21.14 -45.85
CA HIS A 12 -7.14 21.01 -44.41
C HIS A 12 -5.71 20.87 -43.89
N TYR A 13 -4.78 21.70 -44.38
CA TYR A 13 -3.46 21.79 -43.80
C TYR A 13 -3.59 22.33 -42.38
N GLN A 14 -3.77 21.42 -41.43
CA GLN A 14 -3.83 21.73 -40.01
C GLN A 14 -2.47 22.29 -39.63
N ARG A 15 -2.42 23.55 -39.22
CA ARG A 15 -1.21 24.20 -38.71
C ARG A 15 -1.05 23.80 -37.23
N PRO A 16 -0.36 22.70 -36.91
CA PRO A 16 -0.49 22.05 -35.61
C PRO A 16 0.21 22.82 -34.49
N ASN A 17 1.07 23.77 -34.87
CA ASN A 17 1.81 24.64 -33.97
C ASN A 17 1.08 25.96 -33.67
N GLN A 18 -0.07 26.21 -34.30
CA GLN A 18 -0.87 27.41 -34.01
C GLN A 18 -1.84 27.15 -32.85
N ILE A 19 -1.83 28.06 -31.88
CA ILE A 19 -2.75 28.03 -30.72
C ILE A 19 -4.18 28.34 -31.18
N TRP A 20 -4.31 29.27 -32.12
CA TRP A 20 -5.57 29.76 -32.67
C TRP A 20 -5.70 29.40 -34.14
N VAL A 21 -6.88 28.96 -34.53
CA VAL A 21 -7.28 28.64 -35.91
C VAL A 21 -8.53 29.42 -36.28
N CYS A 22 -8.74 29.61 -37.58
CA CYS A 22 -9.95 30.26 -38.08
C CYS A 22 -11.19 29.42 -37.71
N GLY A 23 -12.17 30.01 -37.02
CA GLY A 23 -13.42 29.29 -36.69
C GLY A 23 -14.28 28.93 -37.90
N LEU A 24 -14.12 29.64 -39.03
CA LEU A 24 -14.81 29.31 -40.30
C LEU A 24 -14.20 28.08 -41.00
N ALA A 25 -13.06 27.57 -40.51
CA ALA A 25 -12.44 26.37 -41.06
C ALA A 25 -13.31 25.10 -40.83
N GLU A 26 -14.14 25.09 -39.79
CA GLU A 26 -15.11 24.00 -39.54
C GLU A 26 -16.30 24.06 -40.52
N GLU A 27 -16.59 25.25 -41.08
CA GLU A 27 -17.66 25.51 -42.08
C GLU A 27 -17.16 25.40 -43.54
N GLY A 28 -15.89 25.00 -43.74
CA GLY A 28 -15.32 24.66 -45.05
C GLY A 28 -14.53 25.77 -45.76
N VAL A 29 -14.58 27.03 -45.32
CA VAL A 29 -13.80 28.13 -45.93
C VAL A 29 -13.06 28.93 -44.87
N ALA A 30 -11.80 28.58 -44.63
CA ALA A 30 -10.92 29.36 -43.76
C ALA A 30 -10.60 30.73 -44.36
N CYS A 31 -10.49 31.76 -43.52
CA CYS A 31 -9.98 33.06 -43.98
C CYS A 31 -8.49 32.96 -44.36
N PRO A 32 -8.02 33.76 -45.35
CA PRO A 32 -6.69 33.58 -45.94
C PRO A 32 -5.53 33.83 -44.97
N HIS A 33 -5.72 34.68 -43.97
CA HIS A 33 -4.67 35.01 -43.00
C HIS A 33 -4.81 34.28 -41.66
N GLY A 34 -6.01 33.79 -41.31
CA GLY A 34 -6.26 33.26 -39.98
C GLY A 34 -6.17 34.31 -38.86
N PRO A 35 -6.37 33.91 -37.60
CA PRO A 35 -6.14 34.76 -36.44
C PRO A 35 -4.66 34.99 -36.13
N ASP A 36 -4.36 36.09 -35.42
CA ASP A 36 -3.04 36.37 -34.86
C ASP A 36 -2.68 35.43 -33.68
N ALA A 37 -1.43 35.50 -33.21
CA ALA A 37 -0.96 34.69 -32.07
C ALA A 37 -1.74 34.95 -30.75
N ARG A 38 -2.46 36.08 -30.66
CA ARG A 38 -3.28 36.47 -29.50
C ARG A 38 -4.75 36.07 -29.67
N GLY A 39 -5.14 35.46 -30.80
CA GLY A 39 -6.50 35.01 -31.06
C GLY A 39 -7.42 36.11 -31.56
N ARG A 40 -6.90 37.09 -32.30
CA ARG A 40 -7.70 38.15 -32.95
C ARG A 40 -7.69 37.98 -34.46
N CYS A 41 -8.86 38.11 -35.09
CA CYS A 41 -8.94 38.12 -36.56
C CYS A 41 -8.59 39.55 -37.07
N PRO A 42 -7.60 39.71 -37.95
CA PRO A 42 -7.24 41.02 -38.49
C PRO A 42 -8.28 41.59 -39.47
N GLY A 43 -9.30 40.82 -39.88
CA GLY A 43 -10.35 41.30 -40.78
C GLY A 43 -9.78 41.68 -42.15
N THR A 44 -9.05 40.79 -42.80
CA THR A 44 -8.38 41.07 -44.07
C THR A 44 -9.31 40.85 -45.27
N ALA A 45 -9.05 41.60 -46.34
CA ALA A 45 -9.73 41.45 -47.62
C ALA A 45 -9.48 40.04 -48.20
N GLN A 46 -10.48 39.49 -48.89
CA GLN A 46 -10.44 38.12 -49.41
C GLN A 46 -9.48 37.93 -50.60
N CYS A 47 -9.10 39.01 -51.27
CA CYS A 47 -8.12 39.02 -52.35
C CYS A 47 -7.32 40.32 -52.38
N HIS A 48 -6.19 40.31 -53.07
CA HIS A 48 -5.34 41.48 -53.28
C HIS A 48 -5.32 41.79 -54.78
N PRO A 49 -6.23 42.65 -55.28
CA PRO A 49 -6.37 42.91 -56.71
C PRO A 49 -5.03 43.23 -57.39
N VAL A 50 -4.88 42.77 -58.61
CA VAL A 50 -3.68 43.00 -59.44
C VAL A 50 -4.08 43.93 -60.58
N ARG A 51 -3.24 44.92 -60.86
CA ARG A 51 -3.47 45.85 -61.95
C ARG A 51 -3.05 45.21 -63.27
N ASP A 52 -3.98 45.15 -64.23
CA ASP A 52 -3.74 44.68 -65.59
C ASP A 52 -4.16 45.78 -66.57
N GLY A 53 -3.17 46.46 -67.15
CA GLY A 53 -3.38 47.72 -67.89
C GLY A 53 -4.06 48.80 -67.06
N ASP A 54 -5.22 49.27 -67.52
CA ASP A 54 -6.02 50.33 -66.90
C ASP A 54 -7.09 49.81 -65.92
N ARG A 55 -7.16 48.50 -65.67
CA ARG A 55 -8.19 47.90 -64.80
C ARG A 55 -7.60 47.09 -63.66
N TRP A 56 -8.31 47.07 -62.54
CA TRP A 56 -8.02 46.17 -61.44
C TRP A 56 -8.73 44.84 -61.65
N MET A 57 -7.99 43.73 -61.49
CA MET A 57 -8.52 42.38 -61.59
C MET A 57 -8.46 41.66 -60.25
N CYS A 58 -9.56 40.98 -59.90
CA CYS A 58 -9.60 40.12 -58.73
C CYS A 58 -8.70 38.90 -58.95
N ASN A 59 -7.75 38.66 -58.03
CA ASN A 59 -6.87 37.49 -58.06
C ASN A 59 -7.28 36.39 -57.07
N ARG A 60 -8.55 36.37 -56.62
CA ARG A 60 -9.04 35.31 -55.73
C ARG A 60 -9.04 33.98 -56.49
N SER A 61 -8.27 33.02 -56.00
CA SER A 61 -8.09 31.72 -56.64
C SER A 61 -9.38 30.88 -56.62
N ALA A 62 -9.53 29.96 -57.56
CA ALA A 62 -10.63 28.99 -57.58
C ALA A 62 -10.72 28.18 -56.27
N LEU A 63 -9.58 27.84 -55.67
CA LEU A 63 -9.47 27.18 -54.36
C LEU A 63 -10.08 27.97 -53.19
N ARG A 64 -10.30 29.28 -53.38
CA ARG A 64 -10.93 30.18 -52.40
C ARG A 64 -12.30 30.69 -52.88
N GLY A 65 -12.98 29.92 -53.72
CA GLY A 65 -14.32 30.24 -54.23
C GLY A 65 -14.35 31.12 -55.49
N GLY A 66 -13.25 31.21 -56.26
CA GLY A 66 -13.21 31.95 -57.53
C GLY A 66 -13.25 33.48 -57.35
N PRO A 67 -13.43 34.30 -58.40
CA PRO A 67 -13.45 35.76 -58.28
C PRO A 67 -14.55 36.30 -57.34
N CYS A 68 -14.30 37.43 -56.67
CA CYS A 68 -15.30 38.09 -55.81
C CYS A 68 -16.50 38.58 -56.65
N SER A 69 -17.72 38.45 -56.12
CA SER A 69 -18.94 38.87 -56.82
C SER A 69 -19.02 40.38 -57.08
N GLN A 70 -18.45 41.19 -56.20
CA GLN A 70 -18.43 42.66 -56.34
C GLN A 70 -17.22 43.20 -57.12
N GLY A 71 -16.18 42.38 -57.33
CA GLY A 71 -14.93 42.85 -57.95
C GLY A 71 -14.14 43.87 -57.10
N PRO A 72 -12.98 44.34 -57.60
CA PRO A 72 -12.20 45.39 -56.95
C PRO A 72 -12.76 46.79 -57.24
N ASP A 73 -12.61 47.69 -56.27
CA ASP A 73 -12.96 49.12 -56.38
C ASP A 73 -11.96 49.87 -57.30
N PRO A 74 -12.25 51.10 -57.79
CA PRO A 74 -11.32 51.89 -58.61
C PRO A 74 -9.95 52.11 -57.96
N ASP A 75 -9.90 52.13 -56.62
CA ASP A 75 -8.66 52.27 -55.83
C ASP A 75 -7.89 50.93 -55.66
N GLY A 76 -8.34 49.85 -56.29
CA GLY A 76 -7.69 48.54 -56.23
C GLY A 76 -7.92 47.79 -54.91
N ARG A 77 -8.91 48.20 -54.12
CA ARG A 77 -9.29 47.52 -52.87
C ARG A 77 -10.40 46.51 -53.11
N CYS A 78 -10.37 45.39 -52.39
CA CYS A 78 -11.45 44.42 -52.42
C CYS A 78 -12.44 44.70 -51.28
N PRO A 79 -13.74 44.96 -51.58
CA PRO A 79 -14.75 45.26 -50.56
C PRO A 79 -15.16 44.02 -49.75
N CYS A 80 -14.86 42.81 -50.24
CA CYS A 80 -15.14 41.57 -49.53
C CYS A 80 -14.11 41.32 -48.42
N VAL A 81 -14.45 41.69 -47.18
CA VAL A 81 -13.64 41.42 -45.99
C VAL A 81 -14.03 40.08 -45.37
N SER A 82 -13.05 39.30 -44.92
CA SER A 82 -13.29 38.06 -44.17
C SER A 82 -13.04 38.29 -42.68
N GLN A 83 -14.09 38.11 -41.86
CA GLN A 83 -13.99 38.14 -40.40
C GLN A 83 -14.40 36.77 -39.86
N CYS A 84 -13.55 36.18 -39.01
CA CYS A 84 -13.84 34.90 -38.36
C CYS A 84 -13.80 35.07 -36.84
N ARG A 85 -14.49 34.18 -36.12
CA ARG A 85 -14.32 34.02 -34.68
C ARG A 85 -13.16 33.04 -34.43
N PRO A 86 -12.02 33.47 -33.87
CA PRO A 86 -10.88 32.58 -33.67
C PRO A 86 -11.22 31.48 -32.66
N ALA A 87 -10.92 30.23 -33.02
CA ALA A 87 -11.11 29.08 -32.16
C ALA A 87 -9.74 28.50 -31.74
N ARG A 88 -9.65 27.91 -30.56
CA ARG A 88 -8.42 27.18 -30.19
C ARG A 88 -8.29 25.91 -31.01
N SER A 89 -7.08 25.60 -31.45
CA SER A 89 -6.79 24.35 -32.15
C SER A 89 -7.10 23.12 -31.28
N LEU A 90 -7.48 22.01 -31.92
CA LEU A 90 -7.77 20.74 -31.23
C LEU A 90 -6.59 20.26 -30.38
N ARG A 91 -5.35 20.42 -30.87
CA ARG A 91 -4.14 20.10 -30.11
C ARG A 91 -4.06 20.89 -28.81
N HIS A 92 -4.37 22.18 -28.85
CA HIS A 92 -4.28 23.04 -27.67
C HIS A 92 -5.45 22.81 -26.70
N LYS A 93 -6.65 22.49 -27.20
CA LYS A 93 -7.78 22.02 -26.37
C LYS A 93 -7.42 20.71 -25.65
N ARG A 94 -6.91 19.70 -26.38
CA ARG A 94 -6.43 18.42 -25.82
C ARG A 94 -5.27 18.60 -24.84
N GLY A 95 -4.30 19.45 -25.16
CA GLY A 95 -3.16 19.75 -24.29
C GLY A 95 -3.59 20.39 -22.96
N ARG A 96 -4.56 21.31 -22.97
CA ARG A 96 -5.13 21.87 -21.73
C ARG A 96 -5.85 20.81 -20.92
N MET A 97 -6.66 19.97 -21.56
CA MET A 97 -7.35 18.88 -20.88
C MET A 97 -6.36 17.89 -20.26
N ALA A 98 -5.32 17.49 -21.00
CA ALA A 98 -4.26 16.62 -20.50
C ALA A 98 -3.50 17.25 -19.32
N ALA A 99 -3.14 18.53 -19.40
CA ALA A 99 -2.48 19.25 -18.32
C ALA A 99 -3.37 19.36 -17.07
N SER A 100 -4.66 19.64 -17.24
CA SER A 100 -5.62 19.68 -16.14
C SER A 100 -5.80 18.31 -15.49
N LEU A 101 -5.90 17.23 -16.28
CA LEU A 101 -5.95 15.86 -15.76
C LEU A 101 -4.67 15.48 -15.03
N ALA A 102 -3.50 15.83 -15.57
CA ALA A 102 -2.22 15.59 -14.90
C ALA A 102 -2.14 16.34 -13.56
N ALA A 103 -2.54 17.62 -13.52
CA ALA A 103 -2.57 18.41 -12.30
C ALA A 103 -3.55 17.83 -11.26
N ALA A 104 -4.74 17.40 -11.68
CA ALA A 104 -5.70 16.75 -10.81
C ALA A 104 -5.17 15.41 -10.26
N ALA A 105 -4.52 14.60 -11.09
CA ALA A 105 -3.91 13.34 -10.67
C ALA A 105 -2.76 13.57 -9.67
N CYS A 106 -1.88 14.55 -9.92
CA CYS A 106 -0.84 14.95 -8.97
C CYS A 106 -1.43 15.43 -7.65
N GLY A 107 -2.51 16.24 -7.69
CA GLY A 107 -3.21 16.70 -6.50
C GLY A 107 -3.82 15.55 -5.69
N ALA A 108 -4.50 14.62 -6.35
CA ALA A 108 -5.06 13.43 -5.72
C ALA A 108 -3.96 12.56 -5.10
N LEU A 109 -2.85 12.35 -5.81
CA LEU A 109 -1.70 11.62 -5.30
C LEU A 109 -1.14 12.27 -4.02
N LEU A 110 -0.93 13.59 -4.03
CA LEU A 110 -0.44 14.33 -2.85
C LEU A 110 -1.41 14.24 -1.67
N MET A 111 -2.72 14.27 -1.91
CA MET A 111 -3.73 14.09 -0.86
C MET A 111 -3.73 12.67 -0.28
N THR A 112 -3.66 11.63 -1.12
CA THR A 112 -3.57 10.25 -0.62
C THR A 112 -2.26 10.00 0.12
N LEU A 113 -1.16 10.57 -0.36
CA LEU A 113 0.14 10.50 0.27
C LEU A 113 0.25 11.37 1.52
N SER A 114 -0.63 12.35 1.78
CA SER A 114 -0.60 13.12 3.03
C SER A 114 -1.55 12.57 4.09
N ALA A 115 -2.38 11.58 3.74
CA ALA A 115 -3.36 11.04 4.65
C ALA A 115 -2.73 10.20 5.78
N ASN A 116 -3.32 10.26 6.96
CA ASN A 116 -2.91 9.51 8.15
C ASN A 116 -3.07 7.98 7.99
N TRP A 117 -4.06 7.52 7.22
CA TRP A 117 -4.32 6.10 6.94
C TRP A 117 -3.41 5.50 5.87
N ARG A 118 -2.60 6.31 5.19
CA ARG A 118 -1.72 5.89 4.08
C ARG A 118 -0.86 4.68 4.43
N ASN A 119 -0.26 4.69 5.63
CA ASN A 119 0.64 3.63 6.05
C ASN A 119 -0.09 2.30 6.30
N GLU A 120 -1.37 2.36 6.65
CA GLU A 120 -2.20 1.19 6.94
C GLU A 120 -2.72 0.54 5.65
N ALA A 121 -3.06 1.35 4.65
CA ALA A 121 -3.44 0.85 3.31
C ALA A 121 -2.26 0.37 2.46
N LEU A 122 -1.05 0.88 2.71
CA LEU A 122 0.18 0.42 2.03
C LEU A 122 0.89 -0.72 2.78
N ALA A 123 0.47 -1.03 4.01
CA ALA A 123 1.06 -2.14 4.75
C ALA A 123 0.71 -3.47 4.06
N PRO A 124 1.66 -4.42 3.94
CA PRO A 124 1.45 -5.71 3.29
C PRO A 124 0.52 -6.67 4.08
N GLY A 125 -0.31 -6.15 4.97
CA GLY A 125 -1.16 -6.91 5.89
C GLY A 125 -0.71 -6.80 7.36
N PRO A 126 -1.46 -7.41 8.28
CA PRO A 126 -1.11 -7.44 9.70
C PRO A 126 0.20 -8.22 9.89
N LEU A 127 1.12 -7.65 10.66
CA LEU A 127 2.33 -8.34 11.08
C LEU A 127 2.04 -9.25 12.28
N SER A 128 2.86 -10.28 12.46
CA SER A 128 2.86 -11.05 13.69
C SER A 128 3.11 -10.13 14.90
N VAL A 129 2.58 -10.51 16.06
CA VAL A 129 2.72 -9.72 17.30
C VAL A 129 4.18 -9.38 17.66
N HIS A 130 5.15 -10.19 17.20
CA HIS A 130 6.60 -9.97 17.39
C HIS A 130 7.17 -8.85 16.53
N HIS A 131 6.59 -8.60 15.35
CA HIS A 131 7.04 -7.56 14.43
C HIS A 131 6.10 -6.36 14.40
N ALA A 132 4.88 -6.47 14.97
CA ALA A 132 3.91 -5.38 15.04
C ALA A 132 4.48 -4.12 15.74
N GLN A 133 5.38 -4.30 16.70
CA GLN A 133 6.05 -3.21 17.40
C GLN A 133 6.97 -2.37 16.51
N LEU A 134 7.51 -2.95 15.43
CA LEU A 134 8.33 -2.21 14.45
C LEU A 134 7.50 -1.17 13.69
N LEU A 135 6.19 -1.37 13.60
CA LEU A 135 5.24 -0.43 13.03
C LEU A 135 4.63 0.51 14.08
N HIS A 136 5.18 0.62 15.30
CA HIS A 136 4.63 1.56 16.27
C HIS A 136 4.79 3.03 15.82
N PRO A 137 3.79 3.92 16.03
CA PRO A 137 3.83 5.32 15.59
C PRO A 137 5.02 6.13 16.11
N SER A 138 5.63 5.73 17.24
CA SER A 138 6.81 6.40 17.81
C SER A 138 8.08 6.23 16.96
N ARG A 139 8.14 5.25 16.03
CA ARG A 139 9.32 4.99 15.17
C ARG A 139 9.23 5.61 13.77
N GLN A 140 8.78 6.86 13.67
CA GLN A 140 8.26 7.50 12.43
C GLN A 140 9.11 7.35 11.16
N THR A 141 10.45 7.34 11.24
CA THR A 141 11.36 7.30 10.08
C THR A 141 11.86 5.90 9.71
N GLU A 142 11.66 4.89 10.56
CA GLU A 142 12.28 3.56 10.36
C GLU A 142 11.28 2.41 10.20
N ARG A 143 9.96 2.68 10.23
CA ARG A 143 8.91 1.64 10.21
C ARG A 143 9.04 0.69 9.01
N CYS A 144 9.12 1.25 7.81
CA CYS A 144 9.29 0.46 6.59
C CYS A 144 10.75 0.09 6.37
N ALA A 145 11.68 0.96 6.79
CA ALA A 145 13.12 0.79 6.66
C ALA A 145 13.64 -0.46 7.39
N ALA A 146 12.96 -0.88 8.46
CA ALA A 146 13.25 -2.09 9.21
C ALA A 146 13.25 -3.36 8.34
N CYS A 147 12.43 -3.40 7.29
CA CYS A 147 12.33 -4.54 6.38
C CYS A 147 12.65 -4.21 4.92
N HIS A 148 12.58 -2.94 4.52
CA HIS A 148 12.81 -2.48 3.16
C HIS A 148 13.84 -1.35 3.18
N GLU A 149 15.06 -1.61 2.72
CA GLU A 149 16.14 -0.61 2.67
C GLU A 149 15.71 0.71 2.00
N ALA A 150 14.91 0.62 0.94
CA ALA A 150 14.37 1.77 0.23
C ALA A 150 13.48 2.67 1.11
N GLY A 151 12.87 2.11 2.16
CA GLY A 151 12.08 2.84 3.15
C GLY A 151 12.90 3.80 4.02
N GLY A 152 14.22 3.64 4.10
CA GLY A 152 15.12 4.57 4.77
C GLY A 152 15.74 5.64 3.85
N LYS A 153 15.51 5.54 2.53
CA LYS A 153 16.08 6.48 1.54
C LYS A 153 15.26 7.78 1.48
N SER A 154 15.94 8.90 1.26
CA SER A 154 15.30 10.21 1.09
C SER A 154 14.56 10.31 -0.25
N ALA A 155 13.56 11.20 -0.35
CA ALA A 155 12.80 11.40 -1.58
C ALA A 155 13.70 11.76 -2.79
N GLN A 156 14.81 12.45 -2.54
CA GLN A 156 15.80 12.79 -3.57
C GLN A 156 16.52 11.54 -4.10
N ALA A 157 16.87 10.58 -3.23
CA ALA A 157 17.49 9.34 -3.65
C ALA A 157 16.57 8.49 -4.55
N TRP A 158 15.26 8.54 -4.29
CA TRP A 158 14.26 7.89 -5.16
C TRP A 158 14.11 8.57 -6.53
N LEU A 159 14.28 9.90 -6.61
CA LEU A 159 14.17 10.64 -7.87
C LEU A 159 15.40 10.49 -8.77
N ILE A 160 16.59 10.40 -8.18
CA ILE A 160 17.85 10.35 -8.91
C ILE A 160 18.15 8.92 -9.39
N GLY A 161 17.49 7.91 -8.82
CA GLY A 161 17.74 6.50 -9.11
C GLY A 161 19.08 6.09 -8.51
N ASP A 162 19.07 5.70 -7.23
CA ASP A 162 20.24 5.12 -6.61
C ASP A 162 20.38 3.64 -7.03
N ASP A 163 21.26 3.40 -8.00
CA ASP A 163 21.60 2.08 -8.56
C ASP A 163 22.55 1.25 -7.67
N SER A 164 22.80 1.68 -6.43
CA SER A 164 23.56 0.87 -5.47
C SER A 164 22.88 -0.49 -5.30
N PRO A 165 23.64 -1.61 -5.32
CA PRO A 165 23.08 -2.94 -5.17
C PRO A 165 22.30 -3.00 -3.86
N ALA A 166 20.98 -3.22 -3.97
CA ALA A 166 20.11 -3.24 -2.83
C ALA A 166 20.52 -4.37 -1.88
N THR A 167 20.63 -4.05 -0.60
CA THR A 167 20.81 -5.04 0.45
C THR A 167 19.62 -6.00 0.38
N PRO A 168 19.84 -7.32 0.23
CA PRO A 168 18.74 -8.26 0.15
C PRO A 168 17.97 -8.25 1.49
N GLN A 169 16.64 -8.31 1.42
CA GLN A 169 15.76 -8.14 2.58
C GLN A 169 16.11 -9.06 3.77
N HIS A 170 16.58 -10.28 3.51
CA HIS A 170 16.97 -11.22 4.57
C HIS A 170 18.12 -10.71 5.44
N ALA A 171 19.01 -9.88 4.90
CA ALA A 171 20.13 -9.32 5.67
C ALA A 171 19.62 -8.31 6.72
N LEU A 172 18.49 -7.64 6.46
CA LEU A 172 17.84 -6.78 7.45
C LEU A 172 17.21 -7.61 8.57
N CYS A 173 16.64 -8.78 8.25
CA CYS A 173 16.12 -9.72 9.25
C CYS A 173 17.24 -10.21 10.17
N LEU A 174 18.39 -10.58 9.59
CA LEU A 174 19.54 -11.11 10.33
C LEU A 174 20.20 -10.09 11.25
N LYS A 175 20.00 -8.77 11.06
CA LYS A 175 20.49 -7.76 12.03
C LYS A 175 19.97 -7.96 13.45
N CYS A 176 18.85 -8.65 13.62
CA CYS A 176 18.28 -8.97 14.93
C CYS A 176 18.16 -10.49 15.18
N HIS A 177 18.28 -11.31 14.13
CA HIS A 177 18.12 -12.76 14.22
C HIS A 177 19.43 -13.55 14.11
N ASP A 178 20.58 -12.89 13.89
CA ASP A 178 21.90 -13.53 13.78
C ASP A 178 22.34 -14.31 15.03
N GLN A 179 21.86 -13.92 16.22
CA GLN A 179 22.13 -14.64 17.47
C GLN A 179 21.28 -15.91 17.63
N VAL A 180 20.14 -15.98 16.95
CA VAL A 180 19.16 -17.07 17.08
C VAL A 180 19.25 -18.04 15.92
N ILE A 181 19.71 -17.56 14.76
CA ILE A 181 19.79 -18.31 13.52
C ILE A 181 21.20 -18.14 12.96
N GLU A 182 21.92 -19.25 12.82
CA GLU A 182 23.26 -19.25 12.26
C GLU A 182 23.23 -18.68 10.83
N PRO A 183 23.97 -17.61 10.51
CA PRO A 183 23.83 -16.87 9.25
C PRO A 183 24.02 -17.74 8.00
N GLU A 184 24.89 -18.75 8.07
CA GLU A 184 25.17 -19.68 6.97
C GLU A 184 24.00 -20.63 6.69
N LEU A 185 23.17 -20.90 7.70
CA LEU A 185 22.02 -21.81 7.62
C LEU A 185 20.68 -21.05 7.55
N ALA A 186 20.69 -19.73 7.78
CA ALA A 186 19.48 -18.93 7.87
C ALA A 186 18.61 -18.89 6.60
N LEU A 187 19.23 -19.14 5.44
CA LEU A 187 18.55 -19.17 4.15
C LEU A 187 18.45 -20.59 3.57
N ALA A 188 18.92 -21.60 4.31
CA ALA A 188 18.76 -22.98 3.91
C ALA A 188 17.32 -23.46 4.18
N ALA A 189 16.82 -24.38 3.37
CA ALA A 189 15.54 -25.02 3.64
C ALA A 189 15.62 -25.82 4.95
N HIS A 190 14.71 -25.57 5.90
CA HIS A 190 14.65 -26.35 7.15
C HIS A 190 14.49 -27.84 6.81
N THR A 191 15.25 -28.69 7.49
CA THR A 191 15.49 -30.15 7.27
C THR A 191 16.68 -30.54 6.42
N SER A 192 17.43 -29.60 5.88
CA SER A 192 18.64 -29.97 5.16
C SER A 192 19.81 -30.33 6.07
N ARG A 193 19.89 -31.60 6.49
CA ARG A 193 21.14 -32.20 6.92
C ARG A 193 22.05 -32.38 5.69
N PHE A 194 22.54 -31.28 5.09
CA PHE A 194 23.31 -31.31 3.84
C PHE A 194 24.74 -31.85 3.97
N TRP A 195 25.12 -32.40 5.12
CA TRP A 195 26.44 -32.99 5.31
C TRP A 195 26.50 -34.50 5.03
N GLU A 196 25.38 -35.16 4.72
CA GLU A 196 25.38 -36.57 4.33
C GLU A 196 24.63 -36.82 3.02
N LYS A 197 25.42 -37.14 1.98
CA LYS A 197 25.09 -37.71 0.67
C LYS A 197 24.97 -36.74 -0.50
N GLU A 198 25.82 -37.03 -1.49
CA GLU A 198 25.77 -36.53 -2.86
C GLU A 198 24.34 -36.62 -3.38
N ALA A 199 23.81 -35.47 -3.82
CA ALA A 199 22.53 -35.40 -4.51
C ALA A 199 22.66 -36.24 -5.79
N THR A 200 22.07 -37.43 -5.79
CA THR A 200 21.98 -38.26 -6.98
C THR A 200 20.92 -37.66 -7.88
N ASP A 201 21.40 -37.12 -8.99
CA ASP A 201 20.65 -36.44 -10.03
C ASP A 201 19.66 -37.40 -10.70
N SER A 202 18.43 -37.46 -10.19
CA SER A 202 17.36 -38.18 -10.89
C SER A 202 15.99 -37.70 -10.45
N SER A 203 15.50 -36.66 -11.13
CA SER A 203 14.06 -36.44 -11.24
C SER A 203 13.67 -35.90 -12.60
N ALA A 204 13.27 -36.83 -13.46
CA ALA A 204 12.61 -36.53 -14.71
C ALA A 204 11.28 -35.78 -14.46
N GLY A 205 11.18 -34.54 -14.94
CA GLY A 205 9.89 -33.96 -15.36
C GLY A 205 9.27 -32.82 -14.55
N ARG A 206 9.82 -32.39 -13.40
CA ARG A 206 9.39 -31.16 -12.70
C ARG A 206 10.60 -30.28 -12.35
N PRO A 207 10.56 -28.95 -12.54
CA PRO A 207 11.66 -28.07 -12.14
C PRO A 207 11.77 -28.06 -10.61
N ARG A 208 12.77 -28.76 -10.07
CA ARG A 208 13.09 -28.75 -8.64
C ARG A 208 14.09 -27.63 -8.36
N ARG A 209 13.86 -26.86 -7.28
CA ARG A 209 14.82 -25.85 -6.82
C ARG A 209 16.06 -26.54 -6.25
N ASP A 210 17.25 -26.00 -6.52
CA ASP A 210 18.46 -26.44 -5.82
C ASP A 210 18.29 -26.20 -4.31
N PRO A 211 18.34 -27.24 -3.46
CA PRO A 211 18.15 -27.07 -2.03
C PRO A 211 19.28 -26.30 -1.34
N ARG A 212 20.44 -26.17 -1.99
CA ARG A 212 21.55 -25.32 -1.53
C ARG A 212 21.36 -23.85 -1.91
N ALA A 213 20.40 -23.54 -2.79
CA ALA A 213 20.13 -22.16 -3.17
C ALA A 213 19.39 -21.45 -2.03
N PRO A 214 19.88 -20.28 -1.58
CA PRO A 214 19.26 -19.55 -0.48
C PRO A 214 17.79 -19.23 -0.77
N ILE A 215 16.94 -19.41 0.24
CA ILE A 215 15.52 -19.08 0.23
C ILE A 215 15.33 -17.83 1.11
N ALA A 216 14.69 -16.80 0.57
CA ALA A 216 14.39 -15.61 1.34
C ALA A 216 13.37 -15.93 2.45
N CYS A 217 13.58 -15.42 3.67
CA CYS A 217 12.71 -15.65 4.82
C CYS A 217 11.23 -15.32 4.51
N ALA A 218 11.00 -14.27 3.72
CA ALA A 218 9.67 -13.82 3.34
C ALA A 218 8.90 -14.80 2.45
N SER A 219 9.56 -15.73 1.76
CA SER A 219 8.89 -16.78 0.98
C SER A 219 8.08 -17.68 1.90
N CYS A 220 8.73 -18.30 2.88
CA CYS A 220 8.06 -19.15 3.86
C CYS A 220 7.12 -18.34 4.77
N HIS A 221 7.53 -17.16 5.26
CA HIS A 221 6.67 -16.37 6.16
C HIS A 221 5.34 -15.92 5.52
N ARG A 222 5.31 -15.69 4.19
CA ARG A 222 4.05 -15.37 3.47
C ARG A 222 3.17 -16.60 3.26
N GLU A 223 3.77 -17.76 3.05
CA GLU A 223 3.05 -19.02 2.87
C GLU A 223 2.46 -19.48 4.20
N HIS A 224 3.23 -19.40 5.28
CA HIS A 224 2.81 -19.89 6.59
C HIS A 224 1.99 -18.90 7.41
N GLN A 225 2.07 -17.58 7.18
CA GLN A 225 1.31 -16.52 7.88
C GLN A 225 1.23 -16.61 9.43
N GLY A 226 2.12 -17.36 10.09
CA GLY A 226 2.15 -17.53 11.54
C GLY A 226 1.30 -18.69 12.07
N SER A 227 1.08 -18.72 13.38
CA SER A 227 0.39 -19.83 14.07
C SER A 227 -1.09 -19.96 13.74
N ASP A 228 -1.70 -18.89 13.21
CA ASP A 228 -3.14 -18.81 13.00
C ASP A 228 -3.54 -19.24 11.57
N HIS A 229 -2.56 -19.53 10.72
CA HIS A 229 -2.79 -20.06 9.37
C HIS A 229 -2.84 -21.58 9.39
N SER A 230 -3.82 -22.15 8.70
CA SER A 230 -3.90 -23.59 8.54
C SER A 230 -2.78 -24.06 7.63
N LEU A 231 -1.78 -24.76 8.18
CA LEU A 231 -0.75 -25.44 7.40
C LEU A 231 -1.34 -26.51 6.46
N VAL A 232 -2.56 -26.96 6.75
CA VAL A 232 -3.32 -27.91 5.91
C VAL A 232 -3.91 -27.24 4.65
N ALA A 233 -3.88 -25.90 4.57
CA ALA A 233 -4.28 -25.16 3.37
C ALA A 233 -3.16 -25.07 2.32
N ILE A 234 -1.93 -25.42 2.70
CA ILE A 234 -0.78 -25.50 1.79
C ILE A 234 -0.73 -26.93 1.25
N ASP A 235 -0.76 -27.08 -0.07
CA ASP A 235 -0.68 -28.38 -0.73
C ASP A 235 0.71 -28.99 -0.56
N ASP A 236 0.79 -30.32 -0.37
CA ASP A 236 2.05 -31.05 -0.25
C ASP A 236 2.98 -30.79 -1.47
N ASP A 237 2.41 -30.58 -2.67
CA ASP A 237 3.17 -30.26 -3.89
C ASP A 237 3.98 -28.94 -3.76
N ALA A 238 3.52 -27.99 -2.94
CA ALA A 238 4.23 -26.73 -2.71
C ALA A 238 5.55 -26.97 -1.96
N CYS A 239 5.55 -27.89 -1.00
CA CYS A 239 6.74 -28.31 -0.28
C CYS A 239 7.68 -29.15 -1.16
N GLN A 240 7.13 -30.01 -2.02
CA GLN A 240 7.89 -30.86 -2.96
C GLN A 240 8.65 -30.08 -4.03
N ALA A 241 8.33 -28.79 -4.23
CA ALA A 241 9.08 -27.91 -5.12
C ALA A 241 10.54 -27.71 -4.67
N CYS A 242 10.81 -27.86 -3.36
CA CYS A 242 12.14 -27.65 -2.76
C CYS A 242 12.72 -28.92 -2.09
N HIS A 243 11.91 -29.88 -1.63
CA HIS A 243 12.42 -31.10 -1.01
C HIS A 243 12.87 -32.14 -2.05
N GLN A 244 14.09 -32.69 -1.89
CA GLN A 244 14.61 -33.76 -2.76
C GLN A 244 13.99 -35.12 -2.48
N THR A 245 13.79 -35.42 -1.19
CA THR A 245 13.13 -36.64 -0.75
C THR A 245 11.62 -36.47 -0.91
N GLN A 246 11.04 -37.24 -1.82
CA GLN A 246 9.59 -37.26 -1.98
C GLN A 246 8.95 -37.84 -0.72
N PHE A 247 8.10 -37.05 -0.09
CA PHE A 247 7.12 -37.53 0.88
C PHE A 247 5.72 -37.62 0.27
N THR A 248 4.81 -38.34 0.90
CA THR A 248 3.45 -38.57 0.39
C THR A 248 2.44 -37.68 1.09
N ASN A 249 2.70 -37.33 2.34
CA ASN A 249 1.83 -36.51 3.17
C ASN A 249 2.66 -35.77 4.23
N PHE A 250 2.62 -34.44 4.24
CA PHE A 250 3.39 -33.65 5.22
C PHE A 250 3.03 -34.00 6.67
N ALA A 251 1.75 -34.20 6.98
CA ALA A 251 1.29 -34.51 8.33
C ALA A 251 1.77 -35.88 8.85
N LEU A 252 2.12 -36.81 7.95
CA LEU A 252 2.58 -38.17 8.32
C LEU A 252 4.10 -38.34 8.21
N ASP A 253 4.71 -37.67 7.23
CA ASP A 253 6.10 -37.91 6.84
C ASP A 253 7.06 -36.81 7.35
N HIS A 254 6.53 -35.67 7.86
CA HIS A 254 7.35 -34.63 8.46
C HIS A 254 7.72 -34.98 9.90
N PRO A 255 9.01 -34.88 10.31
CA PRO A 255 9.43 -35.06 11.70
C PRO A 255 8.63 -34.18 12.66
N ALA A 256 8.38 -34.64 13.88
CA ALA A 256 7.71 -33.81 14.88
C ALA A 256 8.52 -32.51 15.12
N PHE A 257 7.84 -31.36 15.02
CA PHE A 257 8.43 -30.07 15.39
C PHE A 257 8.42 -29.94 16.92
N ASP A 258 9.26 -30.72 17.60
CA ASP A 258 9.23 -30.79 19.06
C ASP A 258 9.72 -29.48 19.71
N ASP A 259 10.64 -28.76 19.05
CA ASP A 259 11.31 -27.57 19.60
C ASP A 259 11.34 -26.37 18.62
N TRP A 260 10.48 -26.34 17.60
CA TRP A 260 10.50 -25.29 16.57
C TRP A 260 9.25 -24.40 16.51
N PRO A 261 9.38 -23.06 16.59
CA PRO A 261 10.49 -22.31 17.20
C PRO A 261 10.39 -22.21 18.73
N TYR A 262 9.32 -22.74 19.37
CA TYR A 262 9.14 -22.66 20.82
C TYR A 262 8.38 -23.88 21.37
N ARG A 263 8.77 -24.42 22.54
CA ARG A 263 7.82 -25.10 23.43
C ARG A 263 6.70 -24.12 23.76
N ARG A 264 5.46 -24.60 23.66
CA ARG A 264 4.21 -23.86 23.96
C ARG A 264 4.44 -22.58 24.76
N ARG A 265 4.11 -21.44 24.16
CA ARG A 265 3.97 -20.17 24.89
C ARG A 265 3.13 -20.41 26.14
N THR A 266 3.52 -19.78 27.24
CA THR A 266 2.60 -19.54 28.34
C THR A 266 1.36 -18.84 27.75
N PRO A 267 0.14 -19.32 28.01
CA PRO A 267 -1.09 -18.74 27.43
C PRO A 267 -1.41 -17.35 28.00
N ILE A 268 -0.52 -16.79 28.83
CA ILE A 268 -0.65 -15.49 29.46
C ILE A 268 -0.28 -14.43 28.44
N ARG A 269 -1.27 -13.62 28.03
CA ARG A 269 -1.02 -12.42 27.22
C ARG A 269 -0.35 -11.37 28.12
N PHE A 270 0.94 -11.14 27.88
CA PHE A 270 1.74 -10.19 28.66
C PHE A 270 2.03 -8.91 27.86
N ASP A 271 1.76 -7.76 28.47
CA ASP A 271 2.02 -6.43 27.91
C ASP A 271 3.25 -5.79 28.59
N HIS A 272 4.38 -5.74 27.86
CA HIS A 272 5.63 -5.16 28.35
C HIS A 272 5.51 -3.66 28.62
N ALA A 273 4.78 -2.92 27.78
CA ALA A 273 4.70 -1.46 27.88
C ALA A 273 3.89 -1.04 29.12
N SER A 274 2.82 -1.77 29.44
CA SER A 274 2.07 -1.53 30.67
C SER A 274 2.89 -1.91 31.91
N HIS A 275 3.65 -3.00 31.87
CA HIS A 275 4.48 -3.39 33.02
C HIS A 275 5.61 -2.38 33.26
N GLU A 276 6.34 -1.99 32.23
CA GLU A 276 7.43 -1.02 32.33
C GLU A 276 6.91 0.38 32.68
N GLY A 277 5.97 0.92 31.91
CA GLY A 277 5.56 2.32 32.00
C GLY A 277 4.55 2.66 33.09
N LYS A 278 3.87 1.64 33.65
CA LYS A 278 2.86 1.81 34.69
C LYS A 278 3.18 1.02 35.94
N HIS A 279 3.22 -0.32 35.87
CA HIS A 279 3.25 -1.15 37.07
C HIS A 279 4.58 -1.11 37.82
N TYR A 280 5.73 -1.13 37.12
CA TYR A 280 7.05 -1.01 37.74
C TYR A 280 7.29 0.41 38.29
N VAL A 281 6.79 1.44 37.60
CA VAL A 281 6.79 2.83 38.10
C VAL A 281 5.96 2.96 39.38
N GLU A 282 4.74 2.42 39.42
CA GLU A 282 3.88 2.39 40.61
C GLU A 282 4.54 1.63 41.77
N ALA A 283 5.19 0.50 41.47
CA ALA A 283 5.94 -0.30 42.44
C ALA A 283 7.28 0.32 42.86
N LYS A 284 7.71 1.42 42.23
CA LYS A 284 9.01 2.08 42.45
C LYS A 284 10.20 1.12 42.28
N ARG A 285 10.12 0.25 41.27
CA ARG A 285 11.17 -0.71 40.90
C ARG A 285 11.63 -0.46 39.47
N ASP A 286 12.89 -0.76 39.19
CA ASP A 286 13.44 -0.67 37.85
C ASP A 286 13.05 -1.89 37.01
N PHE A 287 12.74 -1.68 35.72
CA PHE A 287 12.36 -2.74 34.80
C PHE A 287 13.61 -3.33 34.12
N HIS A 288 13.95 -4.57 34.47
CA HIS A 288 15.10 -5.27 33.90
C HIS A 288 14.69 -6.56 33.19
N CYS A 289 15.11 -6.71 31.93
CA CYS A 289 14.77 -7.87 31.09
C CYS A 289 15.18 -9.20 31.74
N ALA A 290 16.29 -9.21 32.49
CA ALA A 290 16.83 -10.40 33.14
C ALA A 290 15.98 -10.92 34.32
N GLU A 291 15.02 -10.15 34.82
CA GLU A 291 14.07 -10.63 35.84
C GLU A 291 13.04 -11.60 35.24
N CYS A 292 12.77 -11.45 33.95
CA CYS A 292 11.79 -12.26 33.22
C CYS A 292 12.45 -13.25 32.25
N HIS A 293 13.71 -13.02 31.89
CA HIS A 293 14.42 -13.79 30.87
C HIS A 293 15.76 -14.31 31.36
N ALA A 294 16.07 -15.56 31.03
CA ALA A 294 17.38 -16.16 31.23
C ALA A 294 17.92 -16.72 29.92
N ALA A 295 19.25 -16.69 29.78
CA ALA A 295 19.90 -17.39 28.68
C ALA A 295 19.71 -18.91 28.83
N ASP A 296 19.51 -19.63 27.73
CA ASP A 296 19.50 -21.09 27.71
C ASP A 296 20.91 -21.66 27.97
N GLU A 297 21.00 -22.99 28.12
CA GLU A 297 22.27 -23.67 28.40
C GLU A 297 23.35 -23.40 27.35
N SER A 298 22.96 -23.03 26.13
CA SER A 298 23.87 -22.69 25.03
C SER A 298 24.27 -21.21 25.00
N GLY A 299 23.64 -20.35 25.80
CA GLY A 299 23.83 -18.90 25.79
C GLY A 299 23.27 -18.21 24.53
N ALA A 300 22.76 -18.96 23.57
CA ALA A 300 22.32 -18.45 22.27
C ALA A 300 20.86 -17.96 22.29
N ARG A 301 20.07 -18.32 23.31
CA ARG A 301 18.64 -18.00 23.36
C ARG A 301 18.23 -17.43 24.70
N GLN A 302 17.34 -16.45 24.70
CA GLN A 302 16.61 -16.06 25.91
C GLN A 302 15.32 -16.88 26.04
N THR A 303 15.18 -17.52 27.19
CA THR A 303 13.97 -18.21 27.64
C THR A 303 13.25 -17.33 28.66
N THR A 304 11.93 -17.45 28.75
CA THR A 304 11.19 -16.85 29.86
C THR A 304 11.35 -17.71 31.11
N LEU A 305 11.67 -17.08 32.22
CA LEU A 305 11.68 -17.70 33.54
C LEU A 305 10.24 -18.06 33.97
N ASN A 306 10.12 -18.89 35.01
CA ASN A 306 8.83 -19.33 35.52
C ASN A 306 8.10 -18.22 36.31
N PHE A 307 6.82 -18.46 36.60
CA PHE A 307 5.97 -17.50 37.32
C PHE A 307 6.55 -17.11 38.68
N GLU A 308 7.10 -18.09 39.41
CA GLU A 308 7.67 -17.91 40.74
C GLU A 308 8.84 -16.93 40.73
N THR A 309 9.63 -16.93 39.66
CA THR A 309 10.80 -16.05 39.54
C THR A 309 10.41 -14.68 38.98
N SER A 310 9.50 -14.64 38.00
CA SER A 310 9.25 -13.43 37.21
C SER A 310 8.01 -12.63 37.61
N CYS A 311 7.04 -13.24 38.27
CA CYS A 311 5.72 -12.65 38.48
C CYS A 311 5.34 -12.58 39.97
N ALA A 312 5.65 -13.65 40.72
CA ALA A 312 5.20 -13.83 42.10
C ALA A 312 5.54 -12.64 43.01
N GLY A 313 6.72 -12.03 42.85
CA GLY A 313 7.16 -10.91 43.70
C GLY A 313 6.25 -9.67 43.72
N CYS A 314 5.38 -9.50 42.73
CA CYS A 314 4.39 -8.41 42.71
C CYS A 314 2.94 -8.92 42.69
N HIS A 315 2.71 -10.16 42.26
CA HIS A 315 1.36 -10.71 42.08
C HIS A 315 0.89 -11.61 43.22
N ASP A 316 1.79 -12.28 43.95
CA ASP A 316 1.40 -13.26 44.97
C ASP A 316 0.57 -12.63 46.10
N GLU A 317 0.99 -11.47 46.62
CA GLU A 317 0.27 -10.80 47.70
C GLU A 317 -1.16 -10.43 47.27
N LYS A 318 -1.30 -9.83 46.08
CA LYS A 318 -2.61 -9.44 45.53
C LYS A 318 -3.47 -10.67 45.22
N MET A 319 -2.88 -11.74 44.71
CA MET A 319 -3.58 -12.98 44.47
C MET A 319 -4.04 -13.61 45.78
N GLN A 320 -3.20 -13.69 46.82
CA GLN A 320 -3.61 -14.24 48.11
C GLN A 320 -4.74 -13.43 48.75
N LEU A 321 -4.72 -12.10 48.63
CA LEU A 321 -5.82 -11.25 49.09
C LEU A 321 -7.11 -11.55 48.31
N SER A 322 -7.06 -11.66 46.98
CA SER A 322 -8.23 -12.00 46.17
C SER A 322 -8.78 -13.41 46.43
N TRP A 323 -7.93 -14.35 46.85
CA TRP A 323 -8.37 -15.70 47.24
C TRP A 323 -8.93 -15.72 48.67
N ALA A 324 -8.40 -14.90 49.58
CA ALA A 324 -8.89 -14.76 50.95
C ALA A 324 -10.27 -14.09 51.01
N GLU A 325 -10.58 -13.21 50.05
CA GLU A 325 -11.89 -12.59 49.87
C GLU A 325 -12.95 -13.59 49.34
N GLY A 326 -12.50 -14.79 48.93
CA GLY A 326 -13.35 -15.84 48.36
C GLY A 326 -13.54 -15.65 46.87
N VAL A 327 -13.45 -16.76 46.11
CA VAL A 327 -13.81 -16.74 44.69
C VAL A 327 -15.31 -16.98 44.61
N GLU A 328 -16.07 -15.97 44.19
CA GLU A 328 -17.51 -16.11 43.98
C GLU A 328 -17.77 -17.10 42.85
N LEU A 329 -18.08 -18.34 43.23
CA LEU A 329 -18.30 -19.45 42.30
C LEU A 329 -19.71 -19.44 41.71
N LEU A 330 -20.66 -18.86 42.45
CA LEU A 330 -22.07 -18.78 42.13
C LEU A 330 -22.68 -17.59 42.87
N ALA A 331 -23.02 -16.53 42.13
CA ALA A 331 -23.86 -15.43 42.62
C ALA A 331 -25.33 -15.82 42.47
N LEU A 332 -26.03 -16.08 43.58
CA LEU A 332 -27.49 -16.20 43.52
C LEU A 332 -28.08 -14.78 43.42
N PRO A 333 -29.09 -14.55 42.57
CA PRO A 333 -29.70 -13.23 42.48
C PRO A 333 -30.28 -12.83 43.84
N GLU A 334 -29.74 -11.74 44.40
CA GLU A 334 -30.24 -11.19 45.65
C GLU A 334 -31.65 -10.63 45.42
N LEU A 335 -32.53 -10.93 46.37
CA LEU A 335 -33.90 -10.46 46.34
C LEU A 335 -33.93 -9.06 46.97
N ASP A 336 -34.17 -8.04 46.15
CA ASP A 336 -34.33 -6.66 46.63
C ASP A 336 -35.58 -6.56 47.51
N VAL A 337 -35.37 -6.72 48.82
CA VAL A 337 -36.41 -6.74 49.84
C VAL A 337 -37.10 -5.38 49.99
N GLU A 338 -36.41 -4.29 49.69
CA GLU A 338 -36.95 -2.93 49.73
C GLU A 338 -37.91 -2.72 48.56
N LEU A 339 -37.48 -3.11 47.35
CA LEU A 339 -38.35 -3.10 46.17
C LEU A 339 -39.54 -4.04 46.33
N LEU A 340 -39.36 -5.21 46.95
CA LEU A 340 -40.46 -6.13 47.23
C LEU A 340 -41.43 -5.60 48.29
N GLN A 341 -40.97 -4.86 49.30
CA GLN A 341 -41.87 -4.21 50.24
C GLN A 341 -42.69 -3.09 49.57
N GLU A 342 -42.10 -2.38 48.61
CA GLU A 342 -42.77 -1.29 47.90
C GLU A 342 -43.70 -1.75 46.76
N SER A 343 -43.40 -2.89 46.13
CA SER A 343 -44.06 -3.30 44.87
C SER A 343 -44.66 -4.72 44.86
N SER A 344 -44.61 -5.46 45.97
CA SER A 344 -45.17 -6.81 46.01
C SER A 344 -46.71 -6.81 45.99
N PRO A 345 -47.35 -7.58 45.08
CA PRO A 345 -48.78 -7.86 45.14
C PRO A 345 -49.17 -8.76 46.34
N PHE A 346 -48.18 -9.26 47.11
CA PHE A 346 -48.34 -10.09 48.30
C PHE A 346 -48.11 -9.31 49.60
N GLY A 347 -48.63 -8.08 49.70
CA GLY A 347 -48.48 -7.17 50.84
C GLY A 347 -49.00 -7.69 52.18
N GLY A 348 -48.30 -8.66 52.77
CA GLY A 348 -48.50 -9.20 54.10
C GLY A 348 -47.16 -9.47 54.79
N PRO A 349 -47.14 -9.60 56.12
CA PRO A 349 -45.93 -9.91 56.87
C PRO A 349 -45.34 -11.24 56.42
N TRP A 350 -44.00 -11.33 56.45
CA TRP A 350 -43.27 -12.57 56.22
C TRP A 350 -43.74 -13.66 57.20
N PRO A 351 -43.90 -14.94 56.79
CA PRO A 351 -44.43 -15.97 57.67
C PRO A 351 -43.54 -16.17 58.91
N GLU A 352 -44.12 -16.22 60.11
CA GLU A 352 -43.37 -16.47 61.36
C GLU A 352 -42.55 -17.77 61.33
N ALA A 353 -42.93 -18.74 60.48
CA ALA A 353 -42.24 -20.01 60.31
C ALA A 353 -41.03 -19.95 59.36
N ALA A 354 -40.78 -18.83 58.70
CA ALA A 354 -39.62 -18.65 57.83
C ALA A 354 -38.41 -18.22 58.69
N THR A 355 -37.73 -19.21 59.25
CA THR A 355 -36.63 -19.03 60.21
C THR A 355 -35.24 -19.05 59.57
N GLY A 356 -35.13 -18.88 58.26
CA GLY A 356 -33.83 -18.76 57.59
C GLY A 356 -33.33 -17.33 57.74
N ASP A 357 -32.22 -17.13 58.45
CA ASP A 357 -31.49 -15.87 58.32
C ASP A 357 -30.81 -15.80 56.93
N PHE A 358 -30.51 -14.59 56.49
CA PHE A 358 -29.78 -14.32 55.24
C PHE A 358 -28.32 -13.91 55.50
N ASP A 359 -27.81 -14.15 56.70
CA ASP A 359 -26.44 -13.83 57.09
C ASP A 359 -25.61 -15.12 57.17
N GLY A 360 -25.39 -15.74 56.00
CA GLY A 360 -24.28 -16.68 55.71
C GLY A 360 -23.94 -17.75 56.74
#